data_AF-A0AA88H6T1-F1
#
_entry.id   AF-A0AA88H6T1-F1
#
_cell.length_a   1.000
_cell.length_b   1.000
_cell.length_c   1.000
_cell.angle_alpha   90.00
_cell.angle_beta   90.00
_cell.angle_gamma   90.00
#
_symmetry.space_group_name_H-M   'P 1'
#
loop_
_entity.id
_entity.type
_entity.pdbx_description
1 polymer ?
#
loop_
_entity_poly.entity_id
_entity_poly.type
_entity_poly.pdbx_seq_one_letter_code
_entity_poly.pdbx_strand_id
1 'polypeptide(L)'
;MDVRKRLNGVVHPGEFVAIMGASGAGKTTLLNALTFRTSRKLKVRGNILLNGRKADSDTVTRVSAYVQQVDLFIGTLTVREHLRFQAKLRMDKGIPFKERMNRVEEVIQEVRFSVLYTDTFFIS
;
A
#
# COMPACT_ATOMS: atom_id res chain seq x y z
N MET A 1 9.44 -10.50 -24.10
CA MET A 1 9.05 -11.69 -23.32
C MET A 1 7.65 -11.44 -22.76
N ASP A 2 6.66 -12.16 -23.29
CA ASP A 2 5.24 -11.99 -22.98
C ASP A 2 4.86 -13.00 -21.89
N VAL A 3 4.70 -12.55 -20.64
CA VAL A 3 4.32 -13.44 -19.52
C VAL A 3 2.81 -13.67 -19.60
N ARG A 4 2.40 -14.66 -20.41
CA ARG A 4 1.00 -15.10 -20.53
C ARG A 4 0.64 -16.02 -19.35
N LYS A 5 0.30 -15.45 -18.18
CA LYS A 5 -0.47 -16.15 -17.15
C LYS A 5 -1.88 -15.58 -17.11
N ARG A 6 -2.88 -16.39 -17.50
CA ARG A 6 -4.30 -16.04 -17.30
C ARG A 6 -4.60 -16.21 -15.82
N LEU A 7 -4.84 -15.11 -15.13
CA LEU A 7 -5.15 -15.08 -13.71
C LEU A 7 -6.60 -14.61 -13.56
N ASN A 8 -7.41 -15.36 -12.83
CA ASN A 8 -8.75 -14.99 -12.43
C ASN A 8 -8.83 -15.11 -10.91
N GLY A 9 -9.44 -14.13 -10.25
CA GLY A 9 -9.62 -14.13 -8.81
C GLY A 9 -10.63 -13.06 -8.41
N VAL A 10 -11.33 -13.32 -7.31
CA VAL A 10 -12.24 -12.38 -6.66
C VAL A 10 -11.82 -12.30 -5.21
N VAL A 11 -11.92 -11.10 -4.64
CA VAL A 11 -11.65 -10.83 -3.23
C VAL A 11 -12.85 -10.10 -2.68
N HIS A 12 -13.40 -10.61 -1.59
CA HIS A 12 -14.53 -10.03 -0.89
C HIS A 12 -14.07 -9.12 0.27
N PRO A 13 -14.89 -8.15 0.69
CA PRO A 13 -14.57 -7.31 1.85
C PRO A 13 -14.31 -8.17 3.09
N GLY A 14 -13.21 -7.89 3.80
CA GLY A 14 -12.79 -8.63 4.99
C GLY A 14 -11.85 -9.81 4.71
N GLU A 15 -11.61 -10.15 3.45
CA GLU A 15 -10.65 -11.19 3.08
C GLU A 15 -9.23 -10.64 2.96
N PHE A 16 -8.25 -11.46 3.36
CA PHE A 16 -6.83 -11.20 3.19
C PHE A 16 -6.26 -12.08 2.08
N VAL A 17 -5.61 -11.46 1.08
CA VAL A 17 -5.00 -12.18 -0.04
C VAL A 17 -3.50 -11.96 -0.06
N ALA A 18 -2.76 -13.07 -0.02
CA ALA A 18 -1.31 -13.06 -0.12
C ALA A 18 -0.86 -13.58 -1.50
N ILE A 19 0.03 -12.83 -2.17
CA ILE A 19 0.65 -13.26 -3.44
C ILE A 19 2.04 -13.85 -3.12
N MET A 20 2.17 -15.17 -3.23
CA MET A 20 3.41 -15.90 -2.95
C MET A 20 3.99 -16.55 -4.22
N GLY A 21 5.30 -16.83 -4.23
CA GLY A 21 6.02 -17.44 -5.35
C GLY A 21 7.52 -17.17 -5.31
N ALA A 22 8.28 -17.78 -6.23
CA ALA A 22 9.73 -17.60 -6.31
C ALA A 22 10.14 -16.14 -6.62
N SER A 23 11.35 -15.74 -6.23
CA SER A 23 11.90 -14.42 -6.61
C SER A 23 11.92 -14.29 -8.14
N GLY A 24 11.55 -13.12 -8.67
CA GLY A 24 11.44 -12.91 -10.12
C GLY A 24 10.18 -13.46 -10.79
N ALA A 25 9.28 -14.17 -10.09
CA ALA A 25 8.02 -14.69 -10.65
C ALA A 25 7.01 -13.61 -11.10
N GLY A 26 7.32 -12.33 -10.90
CA GLY A 26 6.47 -11.21 -11.31
C GLY A 26 5.39 -10.80 -10.28
N LYS A 27 5.55 -11.15 -9.00
CA LYS A 27 4.60 -10.77 -7.93
C LYS A 27 4.41 -9.26 -7.83
N THR A 28 5.51 -8.52 -7.74
CA THR A 28 5.51 -7.04 -7.72
C THR A 28 4.93 -6.49 -9.03
N THR A 29 5.20 -7.15 -10.16
CA THR A 29 4.62 -6.78 -11.46
C THR A 29 3.10 -6.96 -11.48
N LEU A 30 2.58 -8.04 -10.88
CA LEU A 30 1.14 -8.29 -10.75
C LEU A 30 0.47 -7.26 -9.84
N LEU A 31 1.07 -6.94 -8.69
CA LEU A 31 0.57 -5.88 -7.80
C LEU A 31 0.57 -4.50 -8.47
N ASN A 32 1.62 -4.18 -9.22
CA ASN A 32 1.69 -2.94 -10.00
C ASN A 32 0.69 -2.91 -11.16
N ALA A 33 0.33 -4.06 -11.73
CA ALA A 33 -0.72 -4.18 -12.75
C ALA A 33 -2.12 -3.94 -12.16
N LEU A 34 -2.43 -4.56 -11.02
CA LEU A 34 -3.70 -4.39 -10.32
C LEU A 34 -3.92 -2.94 -9.82
N THR A 35 -2.83 -2.27 -9.42
CA THR A 35 -2.87 -0.88 -8.95
C THR A 35 -2.73 0.15 -10.07
N PHE A 36 -2.73 -0.26 -11.35
CA PHE A 36 -2.53 0.60 -12.52
C PHE A 36 -1.20 1.40 -12.51
N ARG A 37 -0.20 0.97 -11.73
CA ARG A 37 1.13 1.60 -11.61
C ARG A 37 2.18 0.96 -12.51
N THR A 38 1.75 0.42 -13.64
CA THR A 38 2.61 -0.35 -14.53
C THR A 38 3.55 0.55 -15.33
N SER A 39 4.84 0.23 -15.38
CA SER A 39 5.79 0.87 -16.28
C SER A 39 5.32 0.73 -17.73
N ARG A 40 5.42 1.79 -18.55
CA ARG A 40 4.94 1.88 -19.96
C ARG A 40 5.28 0.69 -20.87
N LYS A 41 6.21 -0.19 -20.48
CA LYS A 41 6.64 -1.38 -21.22
C LYS A 41 5.71 -2.60 -21.05
N LEU A 42 4.81 -2.63 -20.07
CA LEU A 42 3.89 -3.77 -19.84
C LEU A 42 2.48 -3.44 -20.33
N LYS A 43 1.95 -4.26 -21.26
CA LYS A 43 0.56 -4.19 -21.70
C LYS A 43 -0.29 -5.15 -20.86
N VAL A 44 -0.98 -4.61 -19.87
CA VAL A 44 -2.00 -5.37 -19.12
C VAL A 44 -3.23 -5.53 -20.02
N ARG A 45 -3.68 -6.77 -20.22
CA ARG A 45 -4.92 -7.09 -20.95
C ARG A 45 -5.84 -7.89 -20.03
N GLY A 46 -7.11 -7.52 -20.00
CA GLY A 46 -8.11 -8.13 -19.12
C GLY A 46 -9.06 -7.08 -18.54
N ASN A 47 -10.04 -7.54 -17.78
CA ASN A 47 -10.98 -6.68 -17.05
C ASN A 47 -10.66 -6.76 -15.57
N ILE A 48 -10.36 -5.61 -14.96
CA ILE A 48 -10.26 -5.47 -13.51
C ILE A 48 -11.55 -4.79 -13.07
N LEU A 49 -12.27 -5.38 -12.11
CA LEU A 49 -13.49 -4.82 -11.57
C LEU A 49 -13.29 -4.51 -10.08
N LEU A 50 -13.79 -3.36 -9.66
CA LEU A 50 -13.85 -2.94 -8.27
C LEU A 50 -15.33 -2.73 -7.92
N ASN A 51 -15.85 -3.51 -6.96
CA ASN A 51 -17.27 -3.53 -6.61
C ASN A 51 -18.22 -3.67 -7.82
N GLY A 52 -17.88 -4.55 -8.77
CA GLY A 52 -18.68 -4.80 -9.98
C GLY A 52 -18.58 -3.74 -11.07
N ARG A 53 -17.83 -2.65 -10.86
CA ARG A 53 -17.58 -1.61 -11.88
C ARG A 53 -16.18 -1.76 -12.44
N LYS A 54 -15.98 -1.42 -13.72
CA LYS A 54 -14.65 -1.45 -14.34
C LYS A 54 -13.73 -0.51 -13.57
N ALA A 55 -12.62 -1.03 -13.07
CA ALA A 55 -11.63 -0.24 -12.37
C ALA A 55 -10.86 0.64 -13.36
N ASP A 56 -10.69 1.90 -13.00
CA ASP A 56 -9.77 2.83 -13.65
C ASP A 56 -8.67 3.25 -12.66
N SER A 57 -7.63 3.88 -13.18
CA SER A 57 -6.49 4.30 -12.36
C SER A 57 -6.86 5.34 -11.28
N ASP A 58 -7.85 6.20 -11.54
CA ASP A 58 -8.26 7.26 -10.61
C ASP A 58 -9.03 6.68 -9.41
N THR A 59 -10.04 5.87 -9.71
CA THR A 59 -10.87 5.14 -8.77
C THR A 59 -10.01 4.26 -7.89
N VAL A 60 -9.10 3.46 -8.46
CA VAL A 60 -8.20 2.59 -7.67
C VAL A 60 -7.29 3.42 -6.77
N THR A 61 -6.73 4.53 -7.26
CA THR A 61 -5.86 5.40 -6.44
C THR A 61 -6.64 6.06 -5.28
N ARG A 62 -7.92 6.37 -5.47
CA ARG A 62 -8.76 6.98 -4.43
C ARG A 62 -9.24 6.01 -3.35
N VAL A 63 -9.46 4.74 -3.70
CA VAL A 63 -10.08 3.76 -2.79
C VAL A 63 -9.08 2.74 -2.22
N SER A 64 -7.84 2.75 -2.68
CA SER A 64 -6.80 1.82 -2.21
C SER A 64 -5.55 2.56 -1.74
N ALA A 65 -4.85 1.95 -0.78
CA ALA A 65 -3.53 2.37 -0.36
C ALA A 65 -2.50 1.36 -0.90
N TYR A 66 -1.42 1.85 -1.51
CA TYR A 66 -0.31 1.03 -1.97
C TYR A 66 0.95 1.38 -1.20
N VAL A 67 1.55 0.38 -0.55
CA VAL A 67 2.84 0.50 0.13
C VAL A 67 3.92 -0.06 -0.80
N GLN A 68 4.93 0.75 -1.11
CA GLN A 68 6.02 0.34 -1.98
C GLN A 68 7.01 -0.56 -1.25
N GLN A 69 7.69 -1.44 -1.99
CA GLN A 69 8.68 -2.36 -1.44
C GLN A 69 9.96 -1.64 -0.95
N VAL A 70 10.23 -0.43 -1.45
CA VAL A 70 11.36 0.41 -1.02
C VAL A 70 10.78 1.66 -0.40
N ASP A 71 11.12 1.91 0.86
CA ASP A 71 10.73 3.15 1.52
C ASP A 71 11.54 4.33 0.96
N LEU A 72 10.83 5.41 0.63
CA LEU A 72 11.44 6.71 0.34
C LEU A 72 11.75 7.41 1.67
N PHE A 73 12.67 6.86 2.46
CA PHE A 73 13.16 7.53 3.66
C PHE A 73 14.19 8.58 3.28
N ILE A 74 13.90 9.84 3.64
CA ILE A 74 14.94 10.87 3.77
C ILE A 74 15.62 10.57 5.11
N GLY A 75 16.81 9.95 5.07
CA GLY A 75 17.53 9.49 6.26
C GLY A 75 17.96 10.57 7.26
N THR A 76 17.65 11.84 6.98
CA THR A 76 17.90 12.97 7.88
C THR A 76 16.68 13.37 8.72
N LEU A 77 15.51 12.73 8.53
CA LEU A 77 14.29 13.02 9.29
C LEU A 77 13.98 11.89 10.29
N THR A 78 13.57 12.28 11.49
CA THR A 78 13.03 11.34 12.48
C THR A 78 11.68 10.78 12.01
N VAL A 79 11.31 9.58 12.48
CA VAL A 79 10.01 8.93 12.19
C VAL A 79 8.83 9.89 12.47
N ARG A 80 8.92 10.66 13.56
CA ARG A 80 7.93 11.66 13.95
C ARG A 80 7.81 12.77 12.91
N GLU A 81 8.92 13.33 12.43
CA GLU A 81 8.91 14.38 11.41
C GLU A 81 8.35 13.88 10.09
N HIS A 82 8.71 12.66 9.69
CA HIS A 82 8.21 12.04 8.47
C HIS A 82 6.69 11.86 8.49
N LEU A 83 6.15 11.31 9.58
CA LEU A 83 4.70 11.12 9.74
C LEU A 83 3.94 12.45 9.80
N ARG A 84 4.49 13.47 10.48
CA ARG A 84 3.90 14.82 10.48
C ARG A 84 3.87 15.44 9.10
N PHE A 85 4.93 15.25 8.30
CA PHE A 85 5.00 15.75 6.93
C PHE A 85 4.00 15.02 6.01
N GLN A 86 3.92 13.69 6.09
CA GLN A 86 2.95 12.92 5.33
C GLN A 86 1.51 13.26 5.69
N ALA A 87 1.20 13.42 6.99
CA ALA A 87 -0.13 13.80 7.45
C ALA A 87 -0.54 15.18 6.91
N LYS A 88 0.39 16.15 6.87
CA LYS A 88 0.12 17.47 6.28
C LYS A 88 -0.18 17.41 4.78
N LEU A 89 0.44 16.49 4.05
CA LEU A 89 0.25 16.35 2.60
C LEU A 89 -0.99 15.53 2.23
N ARG A 90 -1.34 14.53 3.04
CA ARG A 90 -2.39 13.55 2.73
C ARG A 90 -3.73 13.84 3.41
N MET A 91 -3.75 14.55 4.54
CA MET A 91 -4.99 14.83 5.26
C MET A 91 -5.71 16.06 4.68
N ASP A 92 -7.04 16.02 4.73
CA ASP A 92 -7.89 17.11 4.31
C ASP A 92 -7.53 18.42 5.06
N LYS A 93 -7.56 19.53 4.32
CA LYS A 93 -7.29 20.86 4.84
C LYS A 93 -8.35 21.32 5.84
N GLY A 94 -9.57 20.77 5.78
CA GLY A 94 -10.66 21.06 6.71
C GLY A 94 -10.44 20.57 8.14
N ILE A 95 -9.53 19.63 8.38
CA ILE A 95 -9.28 19.08 9.72
C ILE A 95 -8.42 20.08 10.52
N PRO A 96 -8.78 20.46 11.76
CA PRO A 96 -7.94 21.35 12.58
C PRO A 96 -6.52 20.80 12.81
N PHE A 97 -5.53 21.68 12.88
CA PHE A 97 -4.11 21.27 13.07
C PHE A 97 -3.92 20.38 14.31
N LYS A 98 -4.62 20.70 15.40
CA LYS A 98 -4.57 19.93 16.65
C LYS A 98 -5.04 18.49 16.45
N GLU A 99 -6.16 18.30 15.75
CA GLU A 99 -6.71 16.97 15.47
C GLU A 99 -5.81 16.17 14.51
N ARG A 100 -5.20 16.83 13.53
CA ARG A 100 -4.19 16.19 12.66
C ARG A 100 -2.98 15.71 13.46
N MET A 101 -2.47 16.52 14.39
CA MET A 101 -1.33 16.13 15.22
C MET A 101 -1.69 15.01 16.19
N ASN A 102 -2.88 15.02 16.77
CA ASN A 102 -3.35 13.92 17.63
C ASN A 102 -3.38 12.58 16.88
N ARG A 103 -3.95 12.56 15.65
CA ARG A 103 -3.93 11.36 14.80
C ARG A 103 -2.51 10.87 14.48
N VAL A 104 -1.56 11.79 14.27
CA VAL A 104 -0.16 11.40 14.04
C VAL A 104 0.44 10.75 15.29
N GLU A 105 0.18 11.28 16.48
CA GLU A 105 0.65 10.66 17.72
C GLU A 105 0.01 9.30 17.98
N GLU A 106 -1.29 9.13 17.69
CA GLU A 106 -1.99 7.85 17.77
C GLU A 106 -1.31 6.79 16.89
N VAL A 107 -1.02 7.12 15.62
CA VAL A 107 -0.33 6.20 14.70
C VAL A 107 1.10 5.90 15.18
N ILE A 108 1.83 6.89 15.72
CA ILE A 108 3.17 6.68 16.29
C ILE A 108 3.11 5.70 17.47
N GLN A 109 2.10 5.83 18.33
CA GLN A 109 1.91 4.93 19.47
C GLN A 109 1.56 3.52 18.98
N GLU A 110 0.62 3.37 18.05
CA GLU A 110 0.22 2.07 17.50
C GLU A 110 1.40 1.34 16.85
N VAL A 111 2.20 2.04 16.04
CA VAL A 111 3.41 1.47 15.43
C VAL A 111 4.45 1.11 16.50
N ARG A 112 4.65 1.95 17.52
CA ARG A 112 5.56 1.65 18.64
C ARG A 112 5.12 0.42 19.42
N PHE A 113 3.82 0.26 19.68
CA PHE A 113 3.31 -0.96 20.30
C PHE A 113 3.58 -2.16 19.39
N SER A 114 3.27 -2.08 18.09
CA SER A 114 3.54 -3.20 17.17
C SER A 114 5.01 -3.61 17.17
N VAL A 115 5.97 -2.67 17.22
CA VAL A 115 7.41 -2.98 17.26
C VAL A 115 7.79 -3.66 18.58
N LEU A 116 7.33 -3.14 19.73
CA LEU A 116 7.62 -3.72 21.04
C LEU A 116 7.03 -5.13 21.24
N TYR A 117 5.89 -5.42 20.62
CA TYR A 117 5.26 -6.75 20.69
C TYR A 117 5.86 -7.76 19.69
N THR A 118 6.47 -7.29 18.58
CA THR A 118 7.08 -8.20 17.59
C THR A 118 8.43 -8.75 18.08
N ASP A 119 9.11 -8.05 18.98
CA ASP A 119 10.37 -8.52 19.59
C ASP A 119 10.22 -9.67 20.60
N THR A 120 8.99 -10.17 20.86
CA THR A 120 8.76 -11.29 21.80
C THR A 120 8.56 -12.66 21.12
N PHE A 121 8.51 -12.73 19.79
CA PHE A 121 8.37 -14.00 19.07
C PHE A 121 9.50 -14.17 18.06
N PHE A 122 10.73 -14.41 18.50
CA PHE A 122 11.76 -15.19 17.77
C PHE A 122 13.05 -15.29 18.60
N ILE A 123 13.05 -16.06 19.70
CA ILE A 123 14.21 -16.88 20.10
C ILE A 123 13.68 -18.15 20.77
N SER A 124 13.52 -19.22 19.99
CA SER A 124 13.82 -20.61 20.36
C SER A 124 13.90 -21.47 19.11
#